data_AF-A0A5V8HHJ9-F1
#
_entry.id   AF-A0A5V8HHJ9-F1
#
_cell.length_a   1.000
_cell.length_b   1.000
_cell.length_c   1.000
_cell.angle_alpha   90.00
_cell.angle_beta   90.00
_cell.angle_gamma   90.00
#
_symmetry.space_group_name_H-M   'P 1'
#
loop_
_entity.id
_entity.type
_entity.pdbx_description
1 polymer ?
#
loop_
_entity_poly.entity_id
_entity_poly.type
_entity_poly.pdbx_seq_one_letter_code
_entity_poly.pdbx_strand_id
1 'polypeptide(L)'
;VRFTTAADLLLQLSTAQRQGRYKTTLQRGVMAPRLLIIDEIGYLPFSQEEAKLFFQVIAKRYEKSAMILTSNLPFGQWDQTFAGDAALTSAMLGRILHHSHVVQIKGESYRLRQKRKAGVIAEANPE
;
A
#
# COMPACT_ATOMS: atom_id res chain seq x y z
N VAL A 1 7.92 11.66 10.01
CA VAL A 1 7.67 10.53 9.10
C VAL A 1 6.52 9.72 9.68
N ARG A 2 5.65 9.13 8.86
CA ARG A 2 4.60 8.22 9.33
C ARG A 2 4.66 6.90 8.57
N PHE A 3 4.53 5.81 9.30
CA PHE A 3 4.42 4.44 8.77
C PHE A 3 3.02 3.89 9.10
N THR A 4 2.42 3.16 8.17
CA THR A 4 1.13 2.48 8.35
C THR A 4 1.00 1.36 7.33
N THR A 5 0.25 0.30 7.64
CA THR A 5 -0.21 -0.64 6.61
C THR A 5 -1.34 0.01 5.80
N ALA A 6 -1.57 -0.49 4.58
CA ALA A 6 -2.71 -0.07 3.76
C ALA A 6 -4.04 -0.38 4.46
N ALA A 7 -4.16 -1.56 5.08
CA ALA A 7 -5.35 -1.97 5.82
C ALA A 7 -5.66 -1.03 7.00
N ASP A 8 -4.67 -0.71 7.84
CA ASP A 8 -4.88 0.19 8.99
C ASP A 8 -5.23 1.61 8.56
N LEU A 9 -4.59 2.10 7.50
CA LEU A 9 -4.89 3.42 6.95
C LEU A 9 -6.35 3.50 6.49
N LEU A 10 -6.81 2.48 5.78
CA LEU A 10 -8.17 2.41 5.27
C LEU A 10 -9.20 2.25 6.38
N LEU A 11 -8.92 1.41 7.38
CA LEU A 11 -9.74 1.28 8.57
C LEU A 11 -9.89 2.62 9.30
N GLN A 12 -8.79 3.36 9.47
CA GLN A 12 -8.80 4.68 10.11
C GLN A 12 -9.61 5.71 9.30
N LEU A 13 -9.43 5.76 7.97
CA LEU A 13 -10.13 6.70 7.11
C LEU A 13 -11.62 6.38 7.01
N SER A 14 -11.98 5.11 6.85
CA SER A 14 -13.37 4.61 6.81
C SER A 14 -14.09 4.90 8.14
N THR A 15 -13.44 4.64 9.27
CA THR A 15 -13.98 4.98 10.60
C THR A 15 -14.14 6.48 10.78
N ALA A 16 -13.16 7.27 10.36
CA ALA A 16 -13.23 8.73 10.43
C ALA A 16 -14.35 9.30 9.53
N GLN A 17 -14.61 8.69 8.38
CA GLN A 17 -15.72 9.06 7.51
C GLN A 17 -17.08 8.83 8.17
N ARG A 18 -17.30 7.65 8.78
CA ARG A 18 -18.52 7.37 9.55
C ARG A 18 -18.71 8.32 10.73
N GLN A 19 -17.62 8.76 11.35
CA GLN A 19 -17.65 9.67 12.50
C GLN A 19 -17.66 11.16 12.12
N GLY A 20 -17.73 11.51 10.83
CA GLY A 20 -17.71 12.91 10.36
C GLY A 20 -16.36 13.64 10.59
N ARG A 21 -15.29 12.91 10.90
CA ARG A 21 -13.94 13.46 11.17
C ARG A 21 -12.96 13.26 10.02
N TYR A 22 -13.44 12.82 8.85
CA TYR A 22 -12.61 12.46 7.71
C TYR A 22 -11.57 13.53 7.36
N LYS A 23 -11.98 14.80 7.23
CA LYS A 23 -11.08 15.91 6.84
C LYS A 23 -9.91 16.06 7.82
N THR A 24 -10.18 15.97 9.12
CA THR A 24 -9.16 16.10 10.16
C THR A 24 -8.21 14.92 10.18
N THR A 25 -8.74 13.70 10.05
CA THR A 25 -7.94 12.47 10.00
C THR A 25 -7.07 12.43 8.74
N LEU A 26 -7.61 12.79 7.58
CA LEU A 26 -6.87 12.92 6.34
C LEU A 26 -5.77 13.98 6.47
N GLN A 27 -6.08 15.16 7.02
CA GLN A 27 -5.07 16.21 7.19
C GLN A 27 -3.94 15.75 8.09
N ARG A 28 -4.23 15.17 9.26
CA ARG A 28 -3.20 14.79 10.25
C ARG A 28 -2.45 13.52 9.85
N GLY A 29 -3.16 12.52 9.34
CA GLY A 29 -2.58 11.21 9.03
C GLY A 29 -1.97 11.12 7.65
N VAL A 30 -2.52 11.87 6.68
CA VAL A 30 -2.12 11.76 5.28
C VAL A 30 -1.44 13.02 4.77
N MET A 31 -1.76 14.22 5.23
CA MET A 31 -1.15 15.44 4.63
C MET A 31 -0.04 16.07 5.45
N ALA A 32 -0.15 16.04 6.77
CA ALA A 32 0.86 16.60 7.67
C ALA A 32 2.24 15.90 7.58
N PRO A 33 2.35 14.57 7.40
CA PRO A 33 3.66 13.93 7.34
C PRO A 33 4.41 14.29 6.05
N ARG A 34 5.63 14.81 6.17
CA ARG A 34 6.54 15.05 5.03
C ARG A 34 6.83 13.78 4.21
N LEU A 35 6.89 12.64 4.88
CA LEU A 35 7.01 11.30 4.31
C LEU A 35 5.95 10.40 4.93
N LEU A 36 5.16 9.77 4.07
CA LEU A 36 4.19 8.73 4.40
C LEU A 36 4.63 7.41 3.77
N ILE A 37 4.76 6.38 4.60
CA ILE A 37 5.08 5.02 4.18
C ILE A 37 3.81 4.19 4.33
N ILE A 38 3.37 3.57 3.24
CA ILE A 38 2.21 2.69 3.20
C ILE A 38 2.71 1.29 2.83
N ASP A 39 2.59 0.37 3.79
CA ASP A 39 3.08 -1.00 3.67
C ASP A 39 1.95 -1.96 3.28
N GLU A 40 2.30 -3.09 2.68
CA GLU A 40 1.42 -4.26 2.45
C GLU A 40 0.20 -3.99 1.54
N ILE A 41 0.36 -3.17 0.49
CA ILE A 41 -0.69 -2.97 -0.51
C ILE A 41 -0.92 -4.27 -1.29
N GLY A 42 -2.18 -4.67 -1.43
CA GLY A 42 -2.55 -5.88 -2.18
C GLY A 42 -2.58 -7.17 -1.35
N TYR A 43 -2.32 -7.10 -0.05
CA TYR A 43 -2.46 -8.29 0.81
C TYR A 43 -3.92 -8.69 1.04
N LEU A 44 -4.82 -7.70 1.15
CA LEU A 44 -6.26 -7.89 1.24
C LEU A 44 -6.96 -7.09 0.12
N PRO A 45 -8.00 -7.65 -0.52
CA PRO A 45 -8.79 -6.89 -1.49
C PRO A 45 -9.53 -5.76 -0.78
N PHE A 46 -9.57 -4.59 -1.40
CA PHE A 46 -10.30 -3.44 -0.89
C PHE A 46 -11.76 -3.49 -1.33
N SER A 47 -12.66 -3.05 -0.46
CA SER A 47 -14.01 -2.69 -0.87
C SER A 47 -13.98 -1.48 -1.81
N GLN A 48 -15.07 -1.25 -2.55
CA GLN A 48 -15.16 -0.09 -3.45
C GLN A 48 -14.98 1.26 -2.70
N GLU A 49 -15.48 1.35 -1.47
CA GLU A 49 -15.33 2.57 -0.65
C GLU A 49 -13.86 2.77 -0.24
N GLU A 50 -13.19 1.70 0.19
CA GLU A 50 -11.78 1.73 0.55
C GLU A 50 -10.88 2.05 -0.64
N ALA A 51 -11.18 1.51 -1.82
CA ALA A 51 -10.49 1.84 -3.06
C ALA A 51 -10.59 3.34 -3.38
N LYS A 52 -11.79 3.93 -3.23
CA LYS A 52 -12.00 5.38 -3.39
C LYS A 52 -11.25 6.20 -2.35
N LEU A 53 -11.24 5.76 -1.09
CA LEU A 53 -10.48 6.42 -0.01
C LEU A 53 -8.97 6.38 -0.29
N PHE A 54 -8.46 5.23 -0.72
CA PHE A 54 -7.06 5.09 -1.10
C PHE A 54 -6.69 5.99 -2.27
N PHE A 55 -7.55 6.04 -3.31
CA PHE A 55 -7.36 6.95 -4.42
C PHE A 55 -7.29 8.41 -3.95
N GLN A 56 -8.13 8.82 -3.00
CA GLN A 56 -8.07 10.18 -2.44
C GLN A 56 -6.76 10.45 -1.70
N VAL A 57 -6.20 9.46 -0.99
CA VAL A 57 -4.87 9.56 -0.37
C VAL A 57 -3.79 9.84 -1.42
N ILE A 58 -3.75 9.02 -2.47
CA ILE A 58 -2.77 9.17 -3.56
C ILE A 58 -2.95 10.50 -4.27
N ALA A 59 -4.17 10.86 -4.66
CA ALA A 59 -4.47 12.11 -5.37
C ALA A 59 -4.13 13.36 -4.54
N LYS A 60 -4.29 13.31 -3.21
CA LYS A 60 -3.95 14.44 -2.33
C LYS A 60 -2.45 14.59 -2.13
N ARG A 61 -1.68 13.50 -2.14
CA ARG A 61 -0.21 13.54 -1.97
C ARG A 61 0.56 13.71 -3.28
N TYR A 62 -0.06 13.37 -4.41
CA TYR A 62 0.50 13.56 -5.75
C TYR A 62 1.03 15.00 -5.92
N GLU A 63 2.30 15.11 -6.34
CA GLU A 63 3.04 16.38 -6.52
C GLU A 63 3.13 17.30 -5.30
N LYS A 64 2.79 16.81 -4.09
CA LYS A 64 2.82 17.63 -2.86
C LYS A 64 3.75 17.11 -1.78
N SER A 65 3.90 15.80 -1.65
CA SER A 65 4.68 15.22 -0.55
C SER A 65 5.11 13.78 -0.84
N ALA A 66 6.28 13.40 -0.34
CA ALA A 66 6.90 12.10 -0.66
C ALA A 66 6.11 10.92 -0.10
N MET A 67 6.05 9.82 -0.86
CA MET A 67 5.44 8.56 -0.43
C MET A 67 6.39 7.40 -0.69
N ILE A 68 6.38 6.42 0.20
CA ILE A 68 6.96 5.10 -0.07
C ILE A 68 5.82 4.09 0.03
N LEU A 69 5.70 3.26 -0.99
CA LEU A 69 4.67 2.24 -1.09
C LEU A 69 5.35 0.88 -1.18
N THR A 70 4.83 -0.13 -0.49
CA THR A 70 5.25 -1.52 -0.68
C THR A 70 4.07 -2.37 -1.11
N SER A 71 4.35 -3.35 -1.96
CA SER A 71 3.37 -4.34 -2.39
C SER A 71 4.09 -5.63 -2.73
N ASN A 72 3.45 -6.75 -2.43
CA ASN A 72 3.84 -8.07 -2.91
C ASN A 72 3.21 -8.42 -4.26
N LEU A 73 2.32 -7.58 -4.78
CA LEU A 73 1.64 -7.79 -6.06
C LEU A 73 2.32 -6.99 -7.17
N PRO A 74 2.48 -7.57 -8.37
CA PRO A 74 2.84 -6.80 -9.55
C PRO A 74 1.71 -5.82 -9.89
N PHE A 75 2.04 -4.68 -10.52
CA PHE A 75 1.06 -3.64 -10.86
C PHE A 75 -0.12 -4.15 -11.70
N GLY A 76 0.09 -5.18 -12.53
CA GLY A 76 -0.98 -5.79 -13.34
C GLY A 76 -2.03 -6.57 -12.54
N GLN A 77 -1.83 -6.80 -11.24
CA GLN A 77 -2.80 -7.46 -10.34
C GLN A 77 -3.47 -6.47 -9.38
N TRP A 78 -3.18 -5.17 -9.52
CA TRP A 78 -3.76 -4.16 -8.64
C TRP A 78 -5.25 -3.96 -8.92
N ASP A 79 -5.72 -4.17 -10.15
CA ASP A 79 -7.13 -4.11 -10.51
C ASP A 79 -8.01 -4.99 -9.60
N GLN A 80 -7.57 -6.22 -9.32
CA GLN A 80 -8.23 -7.14 -8.40
C GLN A 80 -8.24 -6.62 -6.95
N THR A 81 -7.18 -5.92 -6.55
CA THR A 81 -7.08 -5.30 -5.21
C THR A 81 -8.05 -4.12 -5.08
N PHE A 82 -8.19 -3.30 -6.13
CA PHE A 82 -9.03 -2.09 -6.14
C PHE A 82 -10.46 -2.38 -6.63
N ALA A 83 -11.08 -3.42 -6.05
CA ALA A 83 -12.47 -3.79 -6.29
C ALA A 83 -12.85 -4.06 -7.76
N GLY A 84 -11.88 -4.46 -8.61
CA GLY A 84 -12.10 -4.71 -10.04
C GLY A 84 -12.30 -3.44 -10.88
N ASP A 85 -12.06 -2.25 -10.31
CA ASP A 85 -12.20 -0.98 -11.04
C ASP A 85 -10.90 -0.66 -11.79
N ALA A 86 -10.82 -1.11 -13.04
CA ALA A 86 -9.66 -0.89 -13.90
C ALA A 86 -9.41 0.61 -14.19
N ALA A 87 -10.47 1.42 -14.27
CA ALA A 87 -10.34 2.85 -14.55
C ALA A 87 -9.75 3.60 -13.35
N LEU A 88 -10.26 3.33 -12.14
CA LEU A 88 -9.73 3.89 -10.90
C LEU A 88 -8.28 3.45 -10.67
N THR A 89 -8.00 2.16 -10.90
CA THR A 89 -6.65 1.59 -10.76
C THR A 89 -5.67 2.24 -11.72
N SER A 90 -6.03 2.38 -13.00
CA SER A 90 -5.19 3.01 -14.02
C SER A 90 -4.91 4.48 -13.67
N ALA A 91 -5.94 5.24 -13.26
CA ALA A 91 -5.79 6.62 -12.84
C ALA A 91 -4.89 6.78 -11.61
N MET A 92 -4.95 5.82 -10.68
CA MET A 92 -4.10 5.81 -9.49
C MET A 92 -2.65 5.43 -9.82
N LEU A 93 -2.44 4.36 -10.59
CA LEU A 93 -1.12 3.92 -11.03
C LEU A 93 -0.43 5.02 -11.84
N GLY A 94 -1.15 5.73 -12.71
CA GLY A 94 -0.61 6.87 -13.43
C GLY A 94 -0.03 7.95 -12.50
N ARG A 95 -0.68 8.22 -11.37
CA ARG A 95 -0.18 9.19 -10.36
C ARG A 95 1.00 8.66 -9.55
N ILE A 96 0.96 7.38 -9.19
CA ILE A 96 2.03 6.74 -8.43
C ILE A 96 3.29 6.68 -9.30
N LEU A 97 3.16 6.25 -10.55
CA LEU A 97 4.30 5.92 -11.41
C LEU A 97 4.96 7.15 -12.05
N HIS A 98 4.23 8.24 -12.26
CA HIS A 98 4.74 9.43 -12.95
C HIS A 98 6.01 10.00 -12.30
N HIS A 99 6.03 10.15 -10.97
CA HIS A 99 7.17 10.70 -10.22
C HIS A 99 7.66 9.68 -9.18
N SER A 100 8.07 8.49 -9.64
CA SER A 100 8.54 7.42 -8.75
C SER A 100 9.83 6.76 -9.20
N HIS A 101 10.51 6.17 -8.21
CA HIS A 101 11.54 5.18 -8.45
C HIS A 101 10.98 3.81 -8.04
N VAL A 102 10.84 2.91 -9.01
CA VAL A 102 10.36 1.55 -8.77
C VAL A 102 11.56 0.65 -8.49
N VAL A 103 11.59 0.09 -7.28
CA VAL A 103 12.62 -0.89 -6.89
C VAL A 103 11.98 -2.26 -6.84
N GLN A 104 12.30 -3.10 -7.84
CA GLN A 104 11.86 -4.48 -7.83
C GLN A 104 12.80 -5.33 -6.97
N ILE A 105 12.27 -5.86 -5.86
CA ILE A 105 13.01 -6.73 -4.96
C ILE A 105 12.76 -8.19 -5.38
N LYS A 106 13.84 -8.92 -5.65
CA LYS A 106 13.82 -10.35 -5.97
C LYS A 106 14.72 -11.11 -5.00
N GLY A 107 14.38 -12.37 -4.72
CA GLY A 107 15.18 -13.27 -3.89
C GLY A 107 14.35 -14.05 -2.89
N GLU A 108 14.99 -15.00 -2.21
CA GLU A 108 14.34 -15.78 -1.17
C GLU A 108 13.90 -14.92 0.02
N SER A 109 12.80 -15.32 0.67
CA SER A 109 12.34 -14.69 1.90
C SER A 109 13.43 -14.73 2.96
N TYR A 110 13.83 -13.56 3.45
CA TYR A 110 14.76 -13.44 4.57
C TYR A 110 14.26 -14.17 5.82
N ARG A 111 12.93 -14.16 6.05
CA ARG A 111 12.28 -14.86 7.16
C ARG A 111 12.47 -16.38 7.04
N LEU A 112 12.33 -16.91 5.82
CA LEU A 112 12.55 -18.34 5.54
C LEU A 112 14.03 -18.70 5.72
N ARG A 113 14.94 -17.86 5.22
CA ARG A 113 16.38 -18.06 5.35
C ARG A 113 16.83 -18.09 6.81
N GLN A 114 16.27 -17.23 7.68
CA GLN A 114 16.53 -17.26 9.12
C GLN A 114 16.02 -18.54 9.78
N LYS A 115 14.81 -19.01 9.41
CA LYS A 115 14.27 -20.27 9.95
C LYS A 115 15.04 -21.51 9.49
N ARG A 116 15.55 -21.53 8.24
CA ARG A 116 16.48 -22.56 7.76
C ARG A 116 17.78 -22.55 8.57
N LYS A 117 18.38 -21.37 8.79
CA LYS A 117 19.58 -21.23 9.66
C LYS A 117 19.35 -21.67 11.10
N ALA A 118 18.13 -21.52 11.61
CA ALA A 118 17.74 -21.96 12.95
C ALA A 118 17.38 -23.46 13.02
N GLY A 119 17.47 -24.22 11.92
CA GLY A 119 17.18 -25.66 11.88
C GLY A 119 15.69 -26.02 11.94
N VAL A 120 14.79 -25.04 11.81
CA VAL A 120 13.33 -25.24 11.96
C VAL A 120 12.68 -25.71 10.65
N ILE A 121 13.36 -25.57 9.52
CA ILE A 121 12.86 -25.93 8.19
C ILE A 121 13.98 -26.68 7.45
N ALA A 122 13.68 -27.88 6.92
CA ALA A 122 14.62 -28.66 6.14
C ALA A 122 15.12 -27.88 4.90
N GLU A 123 16.38 -28.08 4.53
CA GLU A 123 16.92 -27.51 3.30
C GLU A 123 16.13 -28.03 2.10
N ALA A 124 15.69 -27.13 1.22
CA ALA A 124 15.05 -27.55 -0.02
C ALA A 124 16.13 -28.19 -0.89
N ASN A 125 15.91 -29.46 -1.26
CA ASN A 125 16.79 -30.20 -2.15
C ASN A 125 16.86 -29.44 -3.50
N PRO A 126 18.04 -29.10 -4.03
CA PRO A 126 18.14 -28.50 -5.34
C PRO A 126 17.93 -29.60 -6.40
N GLU A 127 16.87 -29.48 -7.19
CA GLU A 127 16.80 -30.11 -8.53
C GLU A 127 17.47 -29.21 -9.57
#